data_AF-A0A4Q3VU38-F1
#
_entry.id   AF-A0A4Q3VU38-F1
#
_cell.length_a   1.000
_cell.length_b   1.000
_cell.length_c   1.000
_cell.angle_alpha   90.00
_cell.angle_beta   90.00
_cell.angle_gamma   90.00
#
_symmetry.space_group_name_H-M   'P 1'
#
loop_
_entity.id
_entity.type
_entity.pdbx_description
1 polymer ?
#
loop_
_entity_poly.entity_id
_entity_poly.type
_entity_poly.pdbx_seq_one_letter_code
_entity_poly.pdbx_strand_id
1 'polypeptide(L)'
;MLKSFLLVASIGAISAAASAQTSFYGGDADLVDGMSSYATNCLAFDDFSFGSTATVTDLSGNFLYNGSNLQGLYYEIRSGMSAGNGGTLVASGTIAASKVDTDADAFGFNIFTISGSVSGVTLAAGAYHLGLAALDSVSGAYLATTSGANGYGSPIHNGNSFSYRPDAGAFYSDSVGYYDYSIGVNTQAVPEPASLAALGLGGLALLRRRKSA
;
A
#
# COMPACT_ATOMS: atom_id res chain seq x y z
N MET A 1 -51.32 16.47 39.29
CA MET A 1 -50.62 15.17 39.18
C MET A 1 -49.80 15.18 37.90
N LEU A 2 -48.50 15.44 38.02
CA LEU A 2 -47.56 15.59 36.90
C LEU A 2 -46.87 14.25 36.64
N LYS A 3 -47.07 13.63 35.48
CA LYS A 3 -46.36 12.41 35.08
C LYS A 3 -45.23 12.81 34.12
N SER A 4 -44.02 12.92 34.66
CA SER A 4 -42.79 13.11 33.88
C SER A 4 -42.44 11.82 33.15
N PHE A 5 -42.52 11.83 31.82
CA PHE A 5 -41.94 10.79 30.97
C PHE A 5 -40.46 11.12 30.73
N LEU A 6 -39.57 10.33 31.32
CA LEU A 6 -38.13 10.37 31.04
C LEU A 6 -37.87 9.53 29.78
N LEU A 7 -37.62 10.17 28.64
CA LEU A 7 -37.20 9.50 27.41
C LEU A 7 -35.67 9.31 27.46
N VAL A 8 -35.22 8.12 27.85
CA VAL A 8 -33.81 7.74 27.74
C VAL A 8 -33.54 7.35 26.29
N ALA A 9 -32.89 8.23 25.53
CA ALA A 9 -32.38 7.91 24.20
C ALA A 9 -30.98 7.27 24.35
N SER A 10 -30.91 5.95 24.29
CA SER A 10 -29.65 5.22 24.16
C SER A 10 -29.05 5.46 22.77
N ILE A 11 -28.03 6.31 22.68
CA ILE A 11 -27.19 6.43 21.48
C ILE A 11 -26.29 5.20 21.45
N GLY A 12 -26.71 4.16 20.73
CA GLY A 12 -25.85 3.03 20.40
C GLY A 12 -24.76 3.51 19.44
N ALA A 13 -23.49 3.39 19.83
CA ALA A 13 -22.37 3.64 18.94
C ALA A 13 -22.42 2.63 17.79
N ILE A 14 -22.73 3.10 16.58
CA ILE A 14 -22.59 2.29 15.36
C ILE A 14 -21.09 2.28 15.05
N SER A 15 -20.38 1.27 15.52
CA SER A 15 -19.02 0.99 15.08
C SER A 15 -19.09 0.43 13.66
N ALA A 16 -18.78 1.26 12.66
CA ALA A 16 -18.61 0.81 11.29
C ALA A 16 -17.44 -0.19 11.24
N ALA A 17 -17.63 -1.32 10.57
CA ALA A 17 -16.55 -2.28 10.33
C ALA A 17 -15.48 -1.59 9.46
N ALA A 18 -14.24 -1.56 9.96
CA ALA A 18 -13.10 -1.05 9.19
C ALA A 18 -12.84 -1.99 8.01
N SER A 19 -12.98 -1.51 6.78
CA SER A 19 -12.56 -2.20 5.56
C SER A 19 -11.12 -1.79 5.20
N ALA A 20 -10.42 -2.61 4.41
CA ALA A 20 -9.16 -2.18 3.81
C ALA A 20 -9.41 -0.98 2.87
N GLN A 21 -8.56 0.03 2.93
CA GLN A 21 -8.57 1.19 2.04
C GLN A 21 -7.20 1.30 1.36
N THR A 22 -7.19 1.45 0.04
CA THR A 22 -5.96 1.77 -0.69
C THR A 22 -5.45 3.13 -0.24
N SER A 23 -4.28 3.12 0.38
CA SER A 23 -3.64 4.33 0.92
C SER A 23 -2.51 4.83 0.04
N PHE A 24 -1.91 3.92 -0.72
CA PHE A 24 -0.92 4.24 -1.74
C PHE A 24 -1.01 3.26 -2.91
N TYR A 25 -0.85 3.78 -4.12
CA TYR A 25 -0.61 3.02 -5.33
C TYR A 25 0.28 3.87 -6.25
N GLY A 26 1.47 3.37 -6.59
CA GLY A 26 2.47 4.08 -7.40
C GLY A 26 1.99 4.37 -8.83
N GLY A 27 0.99 3.63 -9.31
CA GLY A 27 0.42 3.77 -10.65
C GLY A 27 0.55 2.49 -11.46
N ASP A 28 -0.11 2.45 -12.61
CA ASP A 28 -0.12 1.30 -13.51
C ASP A 28 1.25 1.08 -14.17
N ALA A 29 1.54 -0.17 -14.52
CA ALA A 29 2.75 -0.51 -15.25
C ALA A 29 2.80 0.29 -16.58
N ASP A 30 3.92 0.97 -16.84
CA ASP A 30 4.08 1.81 -18.04
C ASP A 30 4.61 1.04 -19.27
N LEU A 31 4.92 -0.25 -19.07
CA LEU A 31 5.45 -1.16 -20.09
C LEU A 31 6.83 -0.75 -20.63
N VAL A 32 7.55 0.15 -19.92
CA VAL A 32 8.85 0.68 -20.36
C VAL A 32 10.01 -0.18 -19.88
N ASP A 33 9.97 -0.66 -18.64
CA ASP A 33 11.02 -1.49 -18.08
C ASP A 33 10.50 -2.34 -16.90
N GLY A 34 11.36 -3.19 -16.34
CA GLY A 34 11.10 -3.90 -15.11
C GLY A 34 12.39 -4.31 -14.42
N MET A 35 12.45 -4.05 -13.11
CA MET A 35 13.62 -4.42 -12.32
C MET A 35 13.40 -5.79 -11.67
N SER A 36 14.36 -6.68 -11.89
CA SER A 36 14.35 -8.02 -11.28
C SER A 36 14.08 -7.96 -9.78
N SER A 37 13.09 -8.73 -9.38
CA SER A 37 12.48 -8.66 -8.06
C SER A 37 11.85 -10.02 -7.77
N TYR A 38 12.69 -11.03 -7.55
CA TYR A 38 12.27 -12.44 -7.52
C TYR A 38 12.85 -13.28 -6.37
N ALA A 39 13.69 -12.68 -5.52
CA ALA A 39 14.34 -13.36 -4.41
C ALA A 39 14.55 -12.40 -3.23
N THR A 40 14.80 -12.93 -2.05
CA THR A 40 15.02 -12.12 -0.83
C THR A 40 16.28 -11.23 -0.89
N ASN A 41 17.18 -11.49 -1.84
CA ASN A 41 18.35 -10.67 -2.13
C ASN A 41 18.22 -9.92 -3.47
N CYS A 42 17.05 -9.90 -4.10
CA CYS A 42 16.82 -9.24 -5.37
C CYS A 42 15.52 -8.45 -5.27
N LEU A 43 15.62 -7.17 -4.88
CA LEU A 43 14.47 -6.29 -4.65
C LEU A 43 14.59 -5.00 -5.44
N ALA A 44 13.43 -4.53 -5.89
CA ALA A 44 13.20 -3.18 -6.35
C ALA A 44 12.37 -2.47 -5.28
N PHE A 45 12.81 -1.29 -4.88
CA PHE A 45 12.23 -0.45 -3.84
C PHE A 45 11.68 0.82 -4.45
N ASP A 46 10.50 1.23 -4.01
CA ASP A 46 9.94 2.53 -4.33
C ASP A 46 9.36 3.18 -3.08
N ASP A 47 9.28 4.51 -3.09
CA ASP A 47 8.89 5.28 -1.93
C ASP A 47 7.37 5.49 -1.81
N PHE A 48 6.92 5.61 -0.57
CA PHE A 48 5.55 5.95 -0.23
C PHE A 48 5.53 6.68 1.11
N SER A 49 4.45 7.41 1.39
CA SER A 49 4.33 8.16 2.63
C SER A 49 2.94 8.11 3.23
N PHE A 50 2.89 8.25 4.56
CA PHE A 50 1.67 8.44 5.32
C PHE A 50 1.69 9.75 6.07
N GLY A 51 0.57 10.49 6.00
CA GLY A 51 0.37 11.72 6.77
C GLY A 51 -0.02 11.48 8.24
N SER A 52 -0.38 10.25 8.59
CA SER A 52 -0.78 9.82 9.94
C SER A 52 -0.29 8.40 10.21
N THR A 53 -0.47 7.92 11.44
CA THR A 53 -0.18 6.51 11.75
C THR A 53 -1.18 5.62 11.03
N ALA A 54 -0.70 4.58 10.35
CA ALA A 54 -1.52 3.64 9.59
C ALA A 54 -1.09 2.19 9.85
N THR A 55 -2.07 1.29 9.88
CA THR A 55 -1.83 -0.16 9.97
C THR A 55 -1.95 -0.74 8.57
N VAL A 56 -0.84 -1.27 8.05
CA VAL A 56 -0.78 -1.90 6.73
C VAL A 56 -1.50 -3.24 6.77
N THR A 57 -2.40 -3.47 5.82
CA THR A 57 -3.18 -4.71 5.71
C THR A 57 -2.80 -5.54 4.50
N ASP A 58 -2.41 -4.91 3.40
CA ASP A 58 -2.04 -5.61 2.17
C ASP A 58 -0.96 -4.86 1.42
N LEU A 59 -0.11 -5.62 0.73
CA LEU A 59 0.92 -5.13 -0.17
C LEU A 59 0.69 -5.73 -1.55
N SER A 60 1.00 -4.96 -2.60
CA SER A 60 0.91 -5.42 -3.98
C SER A 60 1.98 -4.81 -4.86
N GLY A 61 2.25 -5.46 -6.00
CA GLY A 61 3.00 -4.87 -7.10
C GLY A 61 2.62 -5.50 -8.44
N ASN A 62 2.84 -4.78 -9.53
CA ASN A 62 2.67 -5.32 -10.88
C ASN A 62 3.99 -5.89 -11.36
N PHE A 63 4.00 -7.18 -11.68
CA PHE A 63 5.20 -7.93 -12.05
C PHE A 63 5.09 -8.46 -13.47
N LEU A 64 6.15 -8.26 -14.26
CA LEU A 64 6.40 -9.06 -15.44
C LEU A 64 6.78 -10.47 -14.96
N TYR A 65 5.90 -11.44 -15.20
CA TYR A 65 6.02 -12.76 -14.60
C TYR A 65 5.30 -13.83 -15.42
N ASN A 66 6.05 -14.83 -15.89
CA ASN A 66 5.48 -16.00 -16.60
C ASN A 66 5.51 -17.29 -15.76
N GLY A 67 5.94 -17.21 -14.50
CA GLY A 67 6.05 -18.39 -13.65
C GLY A 67 4.68 -18.98 -13.31
N SER A 68 4.63 -20.32 -13.26
CA SER A 68 3.41 -21.07 -12.91
C SER A 68 3.29 -21.36 -11.42
N ASN A 69 4.38 -21.22 -10.64
CA ASN A 69 4.44 -21.60 -9.23
C ASN A 69 4.86 -20.42 -8.34
N LEU A 70 3.93 -19.50 -8.09
CA LEU A 70 4.15 -18.42 -7.13
C LEU A 70 4.19 -18.98 -5.71
N GLN A 71 5.33 -18.87 -5.03
CA GLN A 71 5.54 -19.40 -3.68
C GLN A 71 5.18 -18.39 -2.59
N GLY A 72 5.21 -17.10 -2.92
CA GLY A 72 4.86 -16.02 -2.01
C GLY A 72 5.35 -14.67 -2.50
N LEU A 73 5.11 -13.65 -1.68
CA LEU A 73 5.63 -12.30 -1.88
C LEU A 73 6.54 -11.98 -0.70
N TYR A 74 7.83 -11.78 -0.96
CA TYR A 74 8.73 -11.21 0.03
C TYR A 74 8.62 -9.69 0.01
N TYR A 75 8.70 -9.07 1.17
CA TYR A 75 8.66 -7.62 1.30
C TYR A 75 9.66 -7.11 2.35
N GLU A 76 10.11 -5.89 2.14
CA GLU A 76 10.81 -5.06 3.12
C GLU A 76 10.22 -3.66 3.11
N ILE A 77 9.93 -3.11 4.29
CA ILE A 77 9.60 -1.70 4.49
C ILE A 77 10.76 -1.07 5.23
N ARG A 78 11.33 -0.03 4.63
CA ARG A 78 12.52 0.64 5.15
C ARG A 78 12.30 2.15 5.23
N SER A 79 13.03 2.82 6.11
CA SER A 79 13.01 4.27 6.24
C SER A 79 14.41 4.87 6.09
N GLY A 80 14.49 6.08 5.54
CA GLY A 80 15.77 6.77 5.32
C GLY A 80 16.70 6.08 4.31
N MET A 81 16.14 5.40 3.30
CA MET A 81 16.93 4.88 2.19
C MET A 81 17.52 6.01 1.36
N SER A 82 18.69 5.77 0.78
CA SER A 82 19.37 6.63 -0.19
C SER A 82 20.39 5.79 -0.99
N ALA A 83 20.96 6.35 -2.06
CA ALA A 83 21.94 5.64 -2.88
C ALA A 83 23.11 5.11 -2.04
N GLY A 84 23.34 3.79 -2.07
CA GLY A 84 24.38 3.10 -1.28
C GLY A 84 24.03 2.88 0.19
N ASN A 85 22.83 3.28 0.64
CA ASN A 85 22.40 3.18 2.03
C ASN A 85 20.98 2.62 2.12
N GLY A 86 20.85 1.39 2.61
CA GLY A 86 19.57 0.72 2.79
C GLY A 86 18.70 1.29 3.91
N GLY A 87 19.15 2.31 4.65
CA GLY A 87 18.38 2.89 5.74
C GLY A 87 18.04 1.89 6.85
N THR A 88 16.98 2.18 7.60
CA THR A 88 16.50 1.35 8.71
C THR A 88 15.45 0.38 8.22
N LEU A 89 15.61 -0.92 8.49
CA LEU A 89 14.57 -1.92 8.26
C LEU A 89 13.47 -1.75 9.33
N VAL A 90 12.26 -1.44 8.88
CA VAL A 90 11.09 -1.22 9.77
C VAL A 90 10.26 -2.50 9.88
N ALA A 91 10.02 -3.19 8.76
CA ALA A 91 9.32 -4.46 8.72
C ALA A 91 9.81 -5.30 7.54
N SER A 92 9.74 -6.62 7.65
CA SER A 92 10.00 -7.53 6.55
C SER A 92 9.32 -8.86 6.77
N GLY A 93 9.10 -9.61 5.69
CA GLY A 93 8.67 -10.98 5.79
C GLY A 93 8.31 -11.58 4.44
N THR A 94 7.88 -12.83 4.47
CA THR A 94 7.26 -13.50 3.33
C THR A 94 5.80 -13.74 3.65
N ILE A 95 4.92 -13.31 2.75
CA ILE A 95 3.48 -13.50 2.85
C ILE A 95 2.97 -14.44 1.75
N ALA A 96 1.87 -15.13 2.06
CA ALA A 96 1.12 -15.84 1.03
C ALA A 96 0.62 -14.84 -0.01
N ALA A 97 0.78 -15.17 -1.28
CA ALA A 97 0.49 -14.27 -2.38
C ALA A 97 -0.45 -14.90 -3.41
N SER A 98 -1.29 -14.07 -4.00
CA SER A 98 -2.08 -14.39 -5.17
C SER A 98 -1.65 -13.52 -6.35
N LYS A 99 -1.95 -13.95 -7.58
CA LYS A 99 -1.69 -13.18 -8.78
C LYS A 99 -2.97 -13.02 -9.61
N VAL A 100 -3.17 -11.83 -10.16
CA VAL A 100 -4.29 -11.49 -11.06
C VAL A 100 -3.70 -10.91 -12.34
N ASP A 101 -4.10 -11.44 -13.49
CA ASP A 101 -3.66 -10.95 -14.81
C ASP A 101 -4.19 -9.53 -15.02
N THR A 102 -3.34 -8.62 -15.49
CA THR A 102 -3.73 -7.23 -15.79
C THR A 102 -4.16 -7.05 -17.25
N ASP A 103 -4.21 -8.13 -18.04
CA ASP A 103 -4.44 -8.12 -19.50
C ASP A 103 -3.38 -7.30 -20.26
N ALA A 104 -2.19 -7.14 -19.67
CA ALA A 104 -1.07 -6.40 -20.26
C ALA A 104 0.18 -7.27 -20.37
N ASP A 105 0.95 -7.06 -21.43
CA ASP A 105 2.16 -7.81 -21.71
C ASP A 105 3.31 -6.86 -22.10
N ALA A 106 4.53 -7.19 -21.69
CA ALA A 106 5.74 -6.48 -22.09
C ALA A 106 6.94 -7.44 -22.12
N PHE A 107 7.87 -7.25 -23.07
CA PHE A 107 9.09 -8.05 -23.19
C PHE A 107 8.88 -9.59 -23.28
N GLY A 108 7.70 -10.03 -23.73
CA GLY A 108 7.33 -11.45 -23.76
C GLY A 108 6.87 -12.03 -22.42
N PHE A 109 6.65 -11.17 -21.42
CA PHE A 109 6.07 -11.50 -20.13
C PHE A 109 4.65 -10.95 -20.03
N ASN A 110 3.78 -11.72 -19.40
CA ASN A 110 2.50 -11.21 -18.91
C ASN A 110 2.69 -10.44 -17.61
N ILE A 111 1.88 -9.40 -17.42
CA ILE A 111 1.91 -8.58 -16.22
C ILE A 111 0.82 -9.05 -15.28
N PHE A 112 1.24 -9.44 -14.08
CA PHE A 112 0.33 -9.83 -13.02
C PHE A 112 0.42 -8.83 -11.87
N THR A 113 -0.72 -8.41 -11.34
CA THR A 113 -0.77 -7.86 -9.98
C THR A 113 -0.57 -9.00 -9.00
N ILE A 114 0.56 -8.99 -8.30
CA ILE A 114 0.87 -9.94 -7.23
C ILE A 114 0.66 -9.23 -5.90
N SER A 115 -0.15 -9.82 -5.04
CA SER A 115 -0.55 -9.22 -3.76
C SER A 115 -0.70 -10.24 -2.64
N GLY A 116 -0.59 -9.76 -1.40
CA GLY A 116 -0.79 -10.58 -0.21
C GLY A 116 -1.10 -9.74 1.03
N SER A 117 -1.76 -10.36 2.00
CA SER A 117 -2.11 -9.72 3.27
C SER A 117 -0.95 -9.74 4.26
N VAL A 118 -0.78 -8.63 4.96
CA VAL A 118 0.21 -8.40 6.01
C VAL A 118 -0.52 -8.15 7.33
N SER A 119 0.06 -8.60 8.44
CA SER A 119 -0.45 -8.32 9.78
C SER A 119 0.67 -7.87 10.71
N GLY A 120 0.33 -7.07 11.72
CA GLY A 120 1.28 -6.59 12.72
C GLY A 120 2.20 -5.45 12.26
N VAL A 121 1.94 -4.83 11.10
CA VAL A 121 2.73 -3.71 10.59
C VAL A 121 1.95 -2.41 10.80
N THR A 122 2.38 -1.61 11.77
CA THR A 122 1.87 -0.25 12.00
C THR A 122 3.00 0.75 11.79
N LEU A 123 2.80 1.68 10.87
CA LEU A 123 3.76 2.71 10.51
C LEU A 123 3.29 4.05 11.03
N ALA A 124 4.18 4.80 11.68
CA ALA A 124 3.92 6.19 12.03
C ALA A 124 3.87 7.07 10.76
N ALA A 125 3.39 8.31 10.89
CA ALA A 125 3.48 9.29 9.82
C ALA A 125 4.95 9.47 9.38
N GLY A 126 5.21 9.46 8.07
CA GLY A 126 6.56 9.52 7.53
C GLY A 126 6.66 8.96 6.12
N ALA A 127 7.88 9.00 5.58
CA ALA A 127 8.25 8.44 4.29
C ALA A 127 9.01 7.11 4.48
N TYR A 128 8.66 6.14 3.65
CA TYR A 128 9.18 4.79 3.67
C TYR A 128 9.48 4.35 2.24
N HIS A 129 10.21 3.26 2.10
CA HIS A 129 10.39 2.56 0.83
C HIS A 129 9.90 1.14 1.00
N LEU A 130 9.14 0.66 0.03
CA LEU A 130 8.67 -0.72 -0.04
C LEU A 130 9.48 -1.46 -1.10
N GLY A 131 10.25 -2.44 -0.65
CA GLY A 131 10.85 -3.45 -1.50
C GLY A 131 9.92 -4.64 -1.61
N LEU A 132 9.70 -5.14 -2.82
CA LEU A 132 8.98 -6.39 -3.07
C LEU A 132 9.86 -7.38 -3.81
N ALA A 133 9.53 -8.66 -3.72
CA ALA A 133 10.03 -9.72 -4.58
C ALA A 133 9.02 -10.87 -4.69
N ALA A 134 8.59 -11.20 -5.91
CA ALA A 134 7.73 -12.33 -6.16
C ALA A 134 8.55 -13.63 -6.15
N LEU A 135 8.37 -14.45 -5.11
CA LEU A 135 9.17 -15.65 -4.92
C LEU A 135 8.69 -16.76 -5.85
N ASP A 136 9.58 -17.23 -6.71
CA ASP A 136 9.40 -18.40 -7.57
C ASP A 136 10.69 -19.23 -7.59
N SER A 137 10.50 -20.53 -7.81
CA SER A 137 11.53 -21.56 -8.00
C SER A 137 12.41 -21.37 -9.23
N VAL A 138 11.95 -20.68 -10.27
CA VAL A 138 12.58 -20.75 -11.61
C VAL A 138 13.32 -19.46 -12.00
N SER A 139 13.33 -18.43 -11.15
CA SER A 139 13.91 -17.10 -11.41
C SER A 139 13.27 -16.41 -12.63
N GLY A 140 12.55 -15.30 -12.43
CA GLY A 140 11.95 -14.59 -13.57
C GLY A 140 10.76 -13.70 -13.22
N ALA A 141 10.87 -12.93 -12.14
CA ALA A 141 9.92 -11.87 -11.84
C ALA A 141 10.64 -10.53 -11.83
N TYR A 142 10.02 -9.53 -12.45
CA TYR A 142 10.53 -8.17 -12.55
C TYR A 142 9.41 -7.24 -12.13
N LEU A 143 9.67 -6.40 -11.14
CA LEU A 143 8.71 -5.39 -10.73
C LEU A 143 8.68 -4.31 -11.81
N ALA A 144 7.50 -4.08 -12.38
CA ALA A 144 7.31 -3.19 -13.51
C ALA A 144 7.49 -1.73 -13.09
N THR A 145 8.06 -0.92 -13.98
CA THR A 145 8.12 0.53 -13.81
C THR A 145 6.75 1.17 -13.99
N THR A 146 6.56 2.36 -13.45
CA THR A 146 5.35 3.16 -13.64
C THR A 146 5.67 4.62 -13.95
N SER A 147 4.80 5.24 -14.75
CA SER A 147 4.77 6.68 -15.02
C SER A 147 3.87 7.46 -14.04
N GLY A 148 3.29 6.79 -13.04
CA GLY A 148 2.34 7.38 -12.11
C GLY A 148 0.88 7.39 -12.60
N ALA A 149 0.61 6.83 -13.77
CA ALA A 149 -0.75 6.77 -14.33
C ALA A 149 -1.71 6.05 -13.36
N ASN A 150 -2.85 6.66 -13.07
CA ASN A 150 -3.85 6.17 -12.10
C ASN A 150 -3.32 5.96 -10.66
N GLY A 151 -2.14 6.51 -10.34
CA GLY A 151 -1.57 6.46 -8.99
C GLY A 151 -2.40 7.23 -7.97
N TYR A 152 -2.31 6.80 -6.70
CA TYR A 152 -2.96 7.43 -5.55
C TYR A 152 -1.98 7.49 -4.37
N GLY A 153 -2.06 8.55 -3.58
CA GLY A 153 -1.14 8.81 -2.48
C GLY A 153 0.07 9.62 -2.93
N SER A 154 1.16 9.55 -2.18
CA SER A 154 2.35 10.37 -2.44
C SER A 154 3.59 9.71 -1.81
N PRO A 155 4.77 9.94 -2.40
CA PRO A 155 5.01 10.58 -3.70
C PRO A 155 4.72 9.65 -4.88
N ILE A 156 4.54 10.23 -6.08
CA ILE A 156 4.22 9.47 -7.30
C ILE A 156 5.15 9.97 -8.41
N HIS A 157 5.84 9.05 -9.06
CA HIS A 157 6.75 9.27 -10.18
C HIS A 157 7.82 10.34 -9.88
N ASN A 158 8.51 10.20 -8.75
CA ASN A 158 9.53 11.15 -8.28
C ASN A 158 10.97 10.66 -8.50
N GLY A 159 11.17 9.42 -8.95
CA GLY A 159 12.46 8.77 -9.17
C GLY A 159 13.20 8.40 -7.89
N ASN A 160 12.54 8.38 -6.73
CA ASN A 160 13.17 8.02 -5.45
C ASN A 160 13.02 6.52 -5.19
N SER A 161 13.58 5.75 -6.12
CA SER A 161 13.49 4.30 -6.16
C SER A 161 14.89 3.68 -6.12
N PHE A 162 15.03 2.50 -5.51
CA PHE A 162 16.33 1.84 -5.33
C PHE A 162 16.29 0.36 -5.70
N SER A 163 17.45 -0.18 -6.08
CA SER A 163 17.64 -1.61 -6.37
C SER A 163 18.63 -2.26 -5.40
N TYR A 164 18.30 -3.46 -4.93
CA TYR A 164 19.18 -4.30 -4.12
C TYR A 164 19.36 -5.65 -4.80
N ARG A 165 20.57 -5.88 -5.30
CA ARG A 165 21.01 -7.07 -6.04
C ARG A 165 22.51 -7.30 -5.78
N PRO A 166 22.89 -7.84 -4.61
CA PRO A 166 24.29 -8.05 -4.25
C PRO A 166 24.97 -9.07 -5.17
N ASP A 167 24.21 -9.97 -5.79
CA ASP A 167 24.66 -10.91 -6.84
C ASP A 167 25.14 -10.20 -8.11
N ALA A 168 24.60 -9.01 -8.39
CA ALA A 168 25.01 -8.15 -9.51
C ALA A 168 25.84 -6.92 -9.07
N GLY A 169 26.25 -6.85 -7.80
CA GLY A 169 27.01 -5.72 -7.24
C GLY A 169 26.18 -4.45 -7.01
N ALA A 170 24.85 -4.53 -7.09
CA ALA A 170 23.93 -3.43 -6.83
C ALA A 170 23.53 -3.42 -5.34
N PHE A 171 23.97 -2.40 -4.60
CA PHE A 171 23.71 -2.26 -3.16
C PHE A 171 22.94 -0.98 -2.89
N TYR A 172 21.61 -1.05 -2.97
CA TYR A 172 20.74 0.13 -2.85
C TYR A 172 21.13 1.21 -3.87
N SER A 173 21.38 0.78 -5.10
CA SER A 173 21.70 1.67 -6.21
C SER A 173 20.45 2.40 -6.66
N ASP A 174 20.62 3.65 -7.06
CA ASP A 174 19.57 4.46 -7.68
C ASP A 174 18.98 3.72 -8.89
N SER A 175 17.68 3.88 -9.09
CA SER A 175 16.99 3.27 -10.22
C SER A 175 17.42 4.00 -11.48
N VAL A 176 18.03 3.26 -12.41
CA VAL A 176 18.61 3.84 -13.62
C VAL A 176 17.48 4.42 -14.46
N GLY A 177 17.39 5.76 -14.57
CA GLY A 177 16.45 6.43 -15.47
C GLY A 177 15.28 7.20 -14.81
N TYR A 178 15.30 7.46 -13.50
CA TYR A 178 14.18 8.12 -12.78
C TYR A 178 12.87 7.33 -12.88
N TYR A 179 12.95 6.00 -12.76
CA TYR A 179 11.76 5.16 -12.75
C TYR A 179 11.29 4.90 -11.32
N ASP A 180 9.98 5.02 -11.13
CA ASP A 180 9.25 4.50 -9.98
C ASP A 180 8.69 3.12 -10.31
N TYR A 181 8.31 2.36 -9.30
CA TYR A 181 7.80 1.00 -9.46
C TYR A 181 6.31 0.92 -9.14
N SER A 182 5.61 0.08 -9.89
CA SER A 182 4.17 -0.11 -9.74
C SER A 182 3.86 -0.95 -8.49
N ILE A 183 3.85 -0.30 -7.32
CA ILE A 183 3.59 -0.90 -6.00
C ILE A 183 2.32 -0.36 -5.36
N GLY A 184 1.72 -1.11 -4.44
CA GLY A 184 0.53 -0.71 -3.69
C GLY A 184 0.62 -1.06 -2.21
N VAL A 185 0.05 -0.17 -1.39
CA VAL A 185 -0.08 -0.34 0.06
C VAL A 185 -1.50 -0.02 0.49
N ASN A 186 -2.19 -1.04 1.01
CA ASN A 186 -3.49 -0.87 1.63
C ASN A 186 -3.34 -0.80 3.15
N THR A 187 -4.18 0.02 3.76
CA THR A 187 -4.22 0.15 5.21
C THR A 187 -5.63 -0.09 5.73
N GLN A 188 -5.72 -0.33 7.03
CA GLN A 188 -6.99 -0.40 7.72
C GLN A 188 -7.68 0.97 7.64
N ALA A 189 -8.89 1.04 7.08
CA ALA A 189 -9.67 2.27 7.12
C ALA A 189 -9.88 2.69 8.58
N VAL A 190 -9.53 3.94 8.87
CA VAL A 190 -9.83 4.56 10.16
C VAL A 190 -11.30 4.97 10.11
N PRO A 191 -12.22 4.37 10.90
CA PRO A 191 -13.61 4.82 10.92
C PRO A 191 -13.65 6.28 11.30
N GLU A 192 -14.36 7.11 10.51
CA GLU A 192 -14.53 8.51 10.87
C GLU A 192 -15.05 8.62 12.31
N PRO A 193 -14.54 9.55 13.13
CA PRO A 193 -14.98 9.66 14.50
C PRO A 193 -16.50 9.78 14.54
N ALA A 194 -17.15 8.93 15.33
CA ALA A 194 -18.60 9.00 15.56
C ALA A 194 -19.06 10.41 15.99
N SER A 195 -18.13 11.25 16.44
CA SER A 195 -18.27 12.70 16.65
C SER A 195 -18.81 13.47 15.44
N LEU A 196 -18.44 13.15 14.20
CA LEU A 196 -18.97 13.83 12.99
C LEU A 196 -20.43 13.44 12.73
N ALA A 197 -20.76 12.16 12.88
CA ALA A 197 -22.14 11.68 12.82
C ALA A 197 -22.98 12.26 13.96
N ALA A 198 -22.43 12.33 15.18
CA ALA A 198 -23.09 12.93 16.34
C ALA A 198 -23.27 14.45 16.20
N LEU A 199 -22.32 15.16 15.59
CA LEU A 199 -22.44 16.59 15.28
C LEU A 199 -23.51 16.83 14.23
N GLY A 200 -23.56 16.02 13.17
CA GLY A 200 -24.59 16.09 12.14
C GLY A 200 -26.00 15.83 12.71
N LEU A 201 -26.15 14.77 13.51
CA LEU A 201 -27.41 14.43 14.17
C LEU A 201 -27.81 15.47 15.24
N GLY A 202 -26.84 15.97 16.01
CA GLY A 202 -27.05 17.03 17.00
C GLY A 202 -27.48 18.36 16.36
N GLY A 203 -26.87 18.72 15.23
CA GLY A 203 -27.25 19.89 14.43
C GLY A 203 -28.67 19.78 13.88
N LEU A 204 -29.05 18.61 13.33
CA LEU A 204 -30.42 18.37 12.87
C LEU A 204 -31.46 18.42 14.00
N ALA A 205 -31.14 17.86 15.18
CA ALA A 205 -32.01 17.91 16.35
C ALA A 205 -32.26 19.35 16.83
N LEU A 206 -31.22 20.19 16.82
CA LEU A 206 -31.32 21.61 17.16
C LEU A 206 -32.14 22.41 16.12
N LEU A 207 -31.96 22.13 14.83
CA LEU A 207 -32.74 22.76 13.76
C LEU A 207 -34.22 22.38 13.82
N ARG A 208 -34.55 21.13 14.16
CA ARG A 208 -35.94 20.69 14.35
C ARG A 208 -36.61 21.40 15.53
N ARG A 209 -35.85 21.71 16.58
CA ARG A 209 -36.35 22.42 17.77
C ARG A 209 -36.65 23.91 17.50
N ARG A 210 -35.96 24.54 16.54
CA ARG A 210 -36.22 25.95 16.14
C ARG A 210 -37.47 26.14 15.29
N LYS A 211 -37.99 25.10 14.64
CA LYS A 211 -39.20 25.17 13.80
C LYS A 211 -40.51 24.98 14.57
N SER A 212 -40.45 24.67 15.86
CA SER A 212 -41.62 24.43 16.72
C SER A 212 -41.82 25.52 17.78
N ALA A 213 -41.17 26.67 17.63
CA ALA A 213 -41.36 27.88 18.43
C ALA A 213 -42.03 28.96 17.59
#